data_AF-Q207Q0-F1
#
_entry.id   AF-Q207Q0-F1
#
_cell.length_a   1.000
_cell.length_b   1.000
_cell.length_c   1.000
_cell.angle_alpha   90.00
_cell.angle_beta   90.00
_cell.angle_gamma   90.00
#
_symmetry.space_group_name_H-M   'P 1'
#
loop_
_entity.id
_entity.type
_entity.pdbx_description
1 polymer ?
#
loop_
_entity_poly.entity_id
_entity_poly.type
_entity_poly.pdbx_seq_one_letter_code
_entity_poly.pdbx_strand_id
1 'polypeptide(L)'
;MTANEEQEMELEALRSIYEGDECFKELSPVSFQFRIGDLNETKSFLLDISWPETYPETAPQISLDAFFNNRISPETKQVIISKMHEQVEA
;
A
#
# COMPACT_ATOMS: atom_id res chain seq x y z
N MET A 1 -2.50 -11.04 22.22
CA MET A 1 -1.71 -10.11 21.38
C MET A 1 -2.70 -9.05 20.99
N THR A 2 -2.42 -7.80 21.34
CA THR A 2 -3.26 -6.69 20.87
C THR A 2 -2.92 -6.40 19.41
N ALA A 3 -3.91 -5.99 18.61
CA ALA A 3 -3.74 -5.63 17.20
C ALA A 3 -2.53 -4.70 16.95
N ASN A 4 -2.21 -3.84 17.91
CA ASN A 4 -1.04 -2.96 17.89
C ASN A 4 0.31 -3.70 17.93
N GLU A 5 0.44 -4.76 18.72
CA GLU A 5 1.69 -5.55 18.79
C GLU A 5 1.94 -6.30 17.47
N GLU A 6 0.87 -6.79 16.84
CA GLU A 6 0.94 -7.47 15.54
C GLU A 6 1.28 -6.47 14.42
N GLN A 7 0.68 -5.27 14.44
CA GLN A 7 1.06 -4.16 13.55
C GLN A 7 2.53 -3.80 13.68
N GLU A 8 3.03 -3.63 14.90
CA GLU A 8 4.44 -3.28 15.13
C GLU A 8 5.38 -4.35 14.59
N MET A 9 5.09 -5.64 14.82
CA MET A 9 5.88 -6.73 14.25
C MET A 9 5.85 -6.77 12.72
N GLU A 10 4.68 -6.57 12.10
CA GLU A 10 4.59 -6.51 10.63
C GLU A 10 5.29 -5.29 10.05
N LEU A 11 5.23 -4.14 10.74
CA LEU A 11 5.94 -2.93 10.34
C LEU A 11 7.45 -3.17 10.31
N GLU A 12 8.01 -3.77 11.37
CA GLU A 12 9.43 -4.11 11.41
C GLU A 12 9.82 -5.08 10.29
N ALA A 13 8.97 -6.07 10.01
CA ALA A 13 9.17 -7.00 8.90
C ALA A 13 9.17 -6.28 7.54
N LEU A 14 8.19 -5.40 7.29
CA LEU A 14 8.12 -4.61 6.06
C LEU A 14 9.35 -3.72 5.89
N ARG A 15 9.77 -3.02 6.95
CA ARG A 15 10.97 -2.17 6.91
C ARG A 15 12.22 -2.98 6.61
N SER A 16 12.31 -4.21 7.09
CA SER A 16 13.41 -5.12 6.77
C SER A 16 13.35 -5.65 5.33
N ILE A 17 12.17 -5.94 4.79
CA ILE A 17 11.99 -6.41 3.41
C ILE A 17 12.30 -5.30 2.40
N TYR A 18 11.80 -4.09 2.67
CA TYR A 18 11.96 -2.91 1.80
C TYR A 18 13.15 -2.05 2.21
N GLU A 19 14.09 -2.58 2.98
CA GLU A 19 15.30 -1.86 3.37
C GLU A 19 16.12 -1.50 2.14
N GLY A 20 16.25 -0.20 1.86
CA GLY A 20 16.96 0.31 0.68
C GLY A 20 16.14 0.34 -0.61
N ASP A 21 14.84 0.04 -0.56
CA ASP A 21 13.94 0.21 -1.71
C ASP A 21 13.43 1.66 -1.79
N GLU A 22 13.87 2.40 -2.82
CA GLU A 22 13.45 3.79 -3.03
C GLU A 22 11.97 3.93 -3.47
N CYS A 23 11.36 2.83 -3.91
CA CYS A 23 9.96 2.78 -4.30
C CYS A 23 9.03 2.65 -3.09
N PHE A 24 9.51 2.16 -1.96
CA PHE A 24 8.77 2.13 -0.71
C PHE A 24 9.03 3.40 0.11
N LYS A 25 7.94 4.05 0.52
CA LYS A 25 7.98 5.20 1.40
C LYS A 25 7.06 4.97 2.59
N GLU A 26 7.65 4.84 3.76
CA GLU A 26 6.93 4.93 5.01
C GLU A 26 6.54 6.40 5.26
N LEU A 27 5.24 6.71 5.21
CA LEU A 27 4.72 8.03 5.53
C LEU A 27 4.45 8.15 7.04
N SER A 28 4.03 7.05 7.67
CA SER A 28 3.73 6.93 9.09
C SER A 28 3.80 5.44 9.49
N PRO A 29 3.82 5.11 10.80
CA PRO A 29 3.86 3.72 11.27
C PRO A 29 2.69 2.84 10.80
N VAL A 30 1.60 3.48 10.36
CA VAL A 30 0.38 2.85 9.84
C VAL A 30 0.07 3.28 8.41
N SER A 31 0.95 4.04 7.74
CA SER A 31 0.69 4.55 6.38
C SER A 31 1.92 4.46 5.51
N PHE A 32 1.77 3.83 4.37
CA PHE A 32 2.83 3.47 3.45
C PHE A 32 2.45 3.87 2.04
N GLN A 33 3.46 4.24 1.26
CA GLN A 33 3.32 4.56 -0.15
C GLN A 33 4.29 3.71 -0.94
N PHE A 34 3.78 2.96 -1.91
CA PHE A 34 4.55 2.12 -2.81
C PHE A 34 4.50 2.68 -4.21
N ARG A 35 5.65 2.86 -4.84
CA ARG A 35 5.73 3.17 -6.26
C ARG A 35 5.86 1.87 -7.05
N ILE A 36 4.88 1.60 -7.89
CA ILE A 36 4.92 0.49 -8.83
C ILE A 36 5.24 1.05 -10.22
N GLY A 37 6.33 0.56 -10.82
CA GLY A 37 6.81 0.96 -12.14
C GLY A 37 7.75 2.17 -12.14
N ASP A 38 8.41 2.38 -13.27
CA ASP A 38 9.39 3.45 -13.46
C ASP A 38 8.75 4.81 -13.77
N LEU A 39 9.42 5.93 -13.47
CA LEU A 39 8.91 7.28 -13.74
C LEU A 39 8.53 7.53 -15.21
N ASN A 40 9.15 6.78 -16.13
CA ASN A 40 8.96 6.88 -17.57
C ASN A 40 7.91 5.91 -18.13
N GLU A 41 7.37 5.01 -17.30
CA GLU A 41 6.32 4.09 -17.73
C GLU A 41 4.93 4.73 -17.57
N THR A 42 4.09 4.55 -18.60
CA THR A 42 2.68 4.97 -18.59
C THR A 42 1.81 4.14 -17.66
N LYS A 43 2.31 2.99 -17.19
CA LYS A 43 1.64 2.09 -16.26
C LYS A 43 2.06 2.30 -14.81
N SER A 44 2.90 3.30 -14.53
CA SER A 44 3.41 3.50 -13.19
C SER A 44 2.40 4.20 -12.30
N PHE A 45 2.24 3.70 -11.08
CA PHE A 45 1.36 4.26 -10.07
C PHE A 45 2.02 4.32 -8.69
N LEU A 46 1.50 5.21 -7.87
CA LEU A 46 1.70 5.21 -6.43
C LEU A 46 0.52 4.52 -5.77
N LEU A 47 0.79 3.59 -4.89
CA LEU A 47 -0.17 2.84 -4.13
C LEU A 47 -0.03 3.25 -2.67
N ASP A 48 -1.07 3.87 -2.14
CA ASP A 48 -1.11 4.29 -0.75
C ASP A 48 -1.85 3.21 0.05
N ILE A 49 -1.20 2.68 1.08
CA ILE A 49 -1.74 1.65 1.96
C ILE A 49 -1.72 2.20 3.38
N SER A 50 -2.85 2.13 4.09
CA SER A 50 -2.93 2.53 5.49
C SER A 50 -3.61 1.48 6.34
N TRP A 51 -3.04 1.21 7.51
CA TRP A 51 -3.58 0.28 8.50
C TRP A 51 -4.57 1.02 9.41
N PRO A 52 -5.86 0.61 9.43
CA PRO A 52 -6.78 1.11 10.43
C PRO A 52 -6.38 0.59 11.83
N GLU A 53 -6.90 1.23 12.89
CA GLU A 53 -6.70 0.78 14.27
C GLU A 53 -7.19 -0.66 14.52
N THR A 54 -8.11 -1.13 13.67
CA THR A 54 -8.66 -2.49 13.69
C THR A 54 -7.87 -3.49 12.85
N TYR A 55 -6.79 -3.10 12.18
CA TYR A 55 -5.90 -4.05 11.49
C TYR A 55 -5.06 -4.82 12.52
N PRO A 56 -4.82 -6.13 12.39
CA PRO A 56 -5.12 -6.99 11.25
C PRO A 56 -6.54 -7.59 11.22
N GLU A 57 -7.42 -7.30 12.19
CA GLU A 57 -8.81 -7.80 12.18
C GLU A 57 -9.62 -7.24 10.99
N THR A 58 -9.27 -6.05 10.50
CA THR A 58 -9.83 -5.44 9.29
C THR A 58 -8.75 -5.29 8.23
N ALA A 59 -9.15 -5.49 6.97
CA ALA A 59 -8.37 -5.20 5.78
C ALA A 59 -7.66 -3.82 5.85
N PRO A 60 -6.41 -3.71 5.35
CA PRO A 60 -5.77 -2.42 5.20
C PRO A 60 -6.52 -1.59 4.14
N GLN A 61 -6.53 -0.28 4.33
CA GLN A 61 -7.16 0.63 3.39
C GLN A 61 -6.18 0.95 2.26
N ILE A 62 -6.57 0.64 1.04
CA ILE A 62 -5.73 0.78 -0.16
C ILE A 62 -6.32 1.88 -1.04
N SER A 63 -5.50 2.83 -1.45
CA SER A 63 -5.91 4.02 -2.20
C SER A 63 -4.96 4.30 -3.37
N LEU A 64 -5.51 4.79 -4.48
CA LEU A 64 -4.79 5.20 -5.68
C LEU A 64 -5.05 6.68 -6.02
N ASP A 65 -5.28 7.49 -4.99
CA ASP A 65 -5.62 8.92 -5.09
C ASP A 65 -4.41 9.85 -5.26
N ALA A 66 -3.19 9.31 -5.23
CA ALA A 66 -2.00 10.08 -5.52
C ALA A 66 -2.12 10.81 -6.87
N PHE A 67 -1.72 12.08 -6.91
CA PHE A 67 -1.70 12.90 -8.13
C PHE A 67 -0.93 12.24 -9.27
N PHE A 68 0.08 11.43 -8.96
CA PHE A 68 0.85 10.65 -9.93
C PHE A 68 -0.04 9.70 -10.75
N ASN A 69 -1.10 9.18 -10.14
CA ASN A 69 -2.01 8.22 -10.75
C ASN A 69 -3.02 8.88 -11.69
N ASN A 70 -3.05 10.21 -11.83
CA ASN A 70 -3.92 10.88 -12.82
C ASN A 70 -3.58 10.50 -14.26
N ARG A 71 -2.41 9.90 -14.48
CA ARG A 71 -1.96 9.31 -15.75
C ARG A 71 -2.74 8.04 -16.10
N ILE A 72 -3.33 7.39 -15.11
CA ILE A 72 -3.99 6.09 -15.22
C ILE A 72 -5.50 6.30 -15.21
N SER A 73 -6.17 5.65 -16.14
CA SER A 73 -7.61 5.69 -16.24
C SER A 73 -8.28 5.20 -14.95
N PRO A 74 -9.41 5.82 -14.55
CA PRO A 74 -10.13 5.43 -13.34
C PRO A 74 -10.59 3.96 -13.37
N GLU A 75 -10.91 3.42 -14.55
CA GLU A 75 -11.22 1.99 -14.74
C GLU A 75 -10.07 1.08 -14.30
N THR A 76 -8.84 1.39 -14.70
CA THR A 76 -7.65 0.63 -14.29
C THR A 76 -7.40 0.75 -12.79
N LYS A 77 -7.61 1.94 -12.19
CA LYS A 77 -7.49 2.11 -10.73
C LYS A 77 -8.48 1.21 -9.99
N GLN A 78 -9.73 1.16 -10.45
CA GLN A 78 -10.77 0.30 -9.87
C GLN A 78 -10.42 -1.18 -9.99
N VAL A 79 -9.87 -1.62 -11.14
CA VAL A 79 -9.40 -3.00 -11.32
C VAL A 79 -8.26 -3.34 -10.36
N ILE A 80 -7.27 -2.45 -10.19
CA ILE A 80 -6.15 -2.66 -9.27
C ILE A 80 -6.68 -2.77 -7.83
N ILE A 81 -7.51 -1.82 -7.38
CA ILE A 81 -8.09 -1.83 -6.03
C ILE A 81 -8.89 -3.11 -5.81
N SER A 82 -9.73 -3.51 -6.76
CA SER A 82 -10.51 -4.74 -6.68
C SER A 82 -9.61 -5.97 -6.54
N LYS A 83 -8.57 -6.06 -7.37
CA LYS A 83 -7.59 -7.15 -7.34
C LYS A 83 -6.81 -7.21 -6.03
N MET A 84 -6.51 -6.05 -5.44
CA MET A 84 -5.83 -5.99 -4.15
C MET A 84 -6.75 -6.41 -3.01
N HIS A 85 -8.01 -5.96 -3.00
CA HIS A 85 -8.99 -6.44 -2.03
C HIS A 85 -9.19 -7.96 -2.10
N GLU A 86 -9.21 -8.54 -3.31
CA GLU A 86 -9.25 -10.01 -3.47
C GLU A 86 -8.07 -10.74 -2.79
N GLN A 87 -6.89 -10.11 -2.68
CA GLN A 87 -5.72 -10.71 -2.00
C GLN A 87 -5.76 -10.54 -0.48
N VAL A 88 -6.53 -9.59 0.03
CA VAL A 88 -6.62 -9.33 1.48
C VAL A 88 -7.54 -10.33 2.19
N GLU A 89 -8.54 -10.89 1.50
CA GLU A 89 -9.46 -11.89 2.06
C GLU A 89 -8.93 -13.35 2.00
N ALA A 90 -7.69 -13.57 1.56
CA ALA A 90 -7.12 -14.89 1.28
C ALA A 90 -6.30 -15.50 2.43
#